data_AF-A0A947HZS8-F1
#
_entry.id   AF-A0A947HZS8-F1
#
_cell.length_a   1.000
_cell.length_b   1.000
_cell.length_c   1.000
_cell.angle_alpha   90.00
_cell.angle_beta   90.00
_cell.angle_gamma   90.00
#
_symmetry.space_group_name_H-M   'P 1'
#
loop_
_entity.id
_entity.type
_entity.pdbx_description
1 polymer ?
#
loop_
_entity_poly.entity_id
_entity_poly.type
_entity_poly.pdbx_seq_one_letter_code
_entity_poly.pdbx_strand_id
1 'polypeptide(L)'
;MRLLISDANILIDMEAGALMGTLFQLPMQFGIPDLLYYEEIEPGSPGLEDLGLQVMAVSGDFVAYAQRLSDGCPGRKPRKC
;
A
#
# COMPACT_ATOMS: atom_id res chain seq x y z
N MET A 1 9.26 3.89 -17.44
CA MET A 1 9.05 4.31 -16.03
C MET A 1 8.50 3.10 -15.28
N ARG A 2 9.06 2.75 -14.12
CA ARG A 2 8.62 1.58 -13.32
C ARG A 2 7.85 2.08 -12.10
N LEU A 3 6.60 1.65 -11.96
CA LEU A 3 5.76 1.91 -10.80
C LEU A 3 5.85 0.71 -9.86
N LEU A 4 6.17 0.97 -8.60
CA LEU A 4 6.13 -0.02 -7.54
C LEU A 4 4.98 0.31 -6.60
N ILE A 5 4.03 -0.61 -6.53
CA ILE A 5 2.97 -0.56 -5.53
C ILE A 5 3.50 -1.23 -4.27
N SER A 6 3.66 -0.46 -3.21
CA SER A 6 4.15 -0.94 -1.92
C SER A 6 2.99 -1.21 -0.97
N ASP A 7 3.17 -2.22 -0.13
CA ASP A 7 2.38 -2.40 1.09
C ASP A 7 2.83 -1.36 2.15
N ALA A 8 1.94 -1.04 3.08
CA ALA A 8 2.21 -0.13 4.19
C ALA A 8 3.35 -0.67 5.09
N ASN A 9 3.39 -1.98 5.34
CA ASN A 9 4.43 -2.61 6.17
C ASN A 9 5.86 -2.30 5.68
N ILE A 10 6.09 -2.26 4.36
CA ILE A 10 7.41 -1.93 3.81
C ILE A 10 7.77 -0.47 4.09
N LEU A 11 6.82 0.46 3.94
CA LEU A 11 7.06 1.86 4.24
C LEU A 11 7.32 2.07 5.74
N ILE A 12 6.56 1.40 6.60
CA ILE A 12 6.73 1.43 8.06
C ILE A 12 8.13 0.93 8.46
N ASP A 13 8.60 -0.18 7.89
CA ASP A 13 9.94 -0.72 8.18
C ASP A 13 11.05 0.23 7.72
N MET A 14 10.87 0.86 6.56
CA MET A 14 11.85 1.81 6.01
C MET A 14 11.84 3.15 6.76
N GLU A 15 10.70 3.60 7.28
CA GLU A 15 10.57 4.74 8.20
C GLU A 15 11.31 4.45 9.51
N ALA A 16 11.05 3.29 10.12
CA ALA A 16 11.71 2.87 11.36
C ALA A 16 13.23 2.73 11.20
N GLY A 17 13.69 2.36 9.99
CA GLY A 17 15.11 2.30 9.62
C GLY A 17 15.73 3.64 9.20
N ALA A 18 14.97 4.73 9.15
CA ALA A 18 15.39 6.03 8.61
C ALA A 18 15.94 5.96 7.16
N LEU A 19 15.38 5.06 6.35
CA LEU A 19 15.80 4.79 4.97
C LEU A 19 14.90 5.45 3.91
N MET A 20 13.84 6.15 4.32
CA MET A 20 12.89 6.83 3.41
C MET A 20 13.59 7.69 2.36
N GLY A 21 14.51 8.57 2.76
CA GLY A 21 15.22 9.45 1.83
C GLY A 21 16.03 8.70 0.76
N THR A 22 16.61 7.56 1.10
CA THR A 22 17.35 6.70 0.16
C THR A 22 16.39 5.90 -0.73
N LEU A 23 15.27 5.44 -0.18
CA LEU A 23 14.24 4.69 -0.89
C LEU A 23 13.69 5.51 -2.06
N PHE A 24 13.32 6.77 -1.81
CA PHE A 24 12.75 7.65 -2.83
C PHE A 24 13.77 8.21 -3.85
N GLN A 25 15.07 7.97 -3.65
CA GLN A 25 16.10 8.27 -4.67
C GLN A 25 16.18 7.21 -5.77
N LEU A 26 15.56 6.05 -5.57
CA LEU A 26 15.57 4.99 -6.58
C LEU A 26 14.85 5.44 -7.86
N PRO A 27 15.27 4.96 -9.05
CA PRO A 27 14.74 5.40 -10.34
C PRO A 27 13.38 4.74 -10.68
N MET A 28 12.46 4.78 -9.73
CA MET A 28 11.13 4.18 -9.77
C MET A 28 10.15 5.07 -9.02
N GLN A 29 8.89 5.02 -9.45
CA GLN A 29 7.81 5.72 -8.78
C GLN A 29 7.20 4.80 -7.73
N PHE A 30 6.98 5.31 -6.54
CA PHE A 30 6.35 4.56 -5.45
C PHE A 30 4.88 4.95 -5.36
N GLY A 31 4.02 3.94 -5.32
CA GLY A 31 2.58 4.10 -5.13
C GLY A 31 2.10 3.26 -3.96
N ILE A 32 1.07 3.74 -3.26
CA ILE A 32 0.34 3.00 -2.23
C ILE A 32 -1.16 3.11 -2.48
N PRO A 33 -1.96 2.05 -2.23
CA PRO A 33 -3.42 2.14 -2.23
C PRO A 33 -3.91 3.15 -1.18
N ASP A 34 -4.89 3.97 -1.57
CA ASP A 34 -5.55 4.95 -0.69
C ASP A 34 -6.08 4.32 0.61
N LEU A 35 -6.71 3.15 0.52
CA LEU A 35 -7.21 2.43 1.68
C LEU A 35 -6.09 2.16 2.71
N LEU A 36 -4.94 1.64 2.27
CA LEU A 36 -3.81 1.35 3.17
C LEU A 36 -3.16 2.63 3.71
N TYR A 37 -3.10 3.68 2.87
CA TYR A 37 -2.56 4.97 3.31
C TYR A 37 -3.38 5.55 4.46
N TYR A 38 -4.70 5.59 4.34
CA TYR A 38 -5.57 6.15 5.37
C TYR A 38 -5.73 5.24 6.60
N GLU A 39 -5.76 3.92 6.42
CA GLU A 39 -5.94 2.99 7.55
C GLU A 39 -4.66 2.78 8.37
N GLU A 40 -3.48 2.78 7.73
CA GLU A 40 -2.24 2.35 8.37
C GLU A 40 -1.19 3.47 8.53
N ILE A 41 -1.23 4.53 7.71
CA ILE A 41 -0.14 5.52 7.60
C ILE A 41 -0.54 6.94 8.03
N GLU A 42 -1.61 7.51 7.47
CA GLU A 42 -2.10 8.87 7.80
C GLU A 42 -2.27 9.12 9.31
N PRO A 43 -2.76 8.16 10.13
CA PRO A 43 -2.94 8.38 11.57
C PRO A 43 -1.64 8.67 12.34
N GLY A 44 -0.46 8.46 11.75
CA GLY A 44 0.83 8.54 12.44
C GLY A 44 1.96 9.28 11.72
N SER A 45 1.83 9.61 10.43
CA SER A 45 2.98 10.06 9.62
C SER A 45 2.62 11.15 8.59
N PRO A 46 2.87 12.45 8.88
CA PRO A 46 2.72 13.50 7.88
C PRO A 46 3.90 13.51 6.88
N GLY A 47 3.63 13.67 5.58
CA GLY A 47 4.62 14.15 4.60
C GLY A 47 5.21 13.13 3.62
N LEU A 48 4.68 11.91 3.51
CA LEU A 48 5.17 10.93 2.51
C LEU A 48 4.92 11.38 1.05
N GLU A 49 3.85 12.14 0.83
CA GLU A 49 3.52 12.74 -0.46
C GLU A 49 4.61 13.73 -0.92
N ASP A 50 5.21 14.46 0.02
CA ASP A 50 6.31 15.40 -0.24
C ASP A 50 7.61 14.68 -0.65
N LEU A 51 7.78 13.42 -0.22
CA LEU A 51 8.90 12.57 -0.62
C LEU A 51 8.72 11.91 -1.99
N GLY A 52 7.55 12.08 -2.61
CA GLY A 52 7.23 11.55 -3.94
C GLY A 52 6.41 10.26 -3.94
N LEU A 53 5.80 9.89 -2.81
CA LEU A 53 4.83 8.80 -2.75
C LEU A 53 3.53 9.20 -3.45
N GLN A 54 2.99 8.32 -4.28
CA GLN A 54 1.69 8.51 -4.91
C GLN A 54 0.60 7.71 -4.20
N VAL A 55 -0.42 8.39 -3.71
CA VAL A 55 -1.63 7.73 -3.19
C VAL A 55 -2.54 7.41 -4.37
N MET A 56 -2.90 6.14 -4.53
CA MET A 56 -3.66 5.64 -5.67
C MET A 56 -5.03 5.16 -5.23
N ALA A 57 -6.08 5.71 -5.84
CA ALA A 57 -7.44 5.32 -5.55
C ALA A 57 -7.74 3.88 -6.00
N VAL A 58 -8.21 3.04 -5.08
CA VAL A 58 -8.69 1.71 -5.42
C VAL A 58 -10.10 1.83 -6.04
N SER A 59 -10.24 1.44 -7.31
CA SER A 59 -11.55 1.43 -7.97
C SER A 59 -12.39 0.21 -7.56
N GLY A 60 -13.72 0.33 -7.73
CA GLY A 60 -14.66 -0.76 -7.44
C GLY A 60 -14.39 -2.05 -8.23
N ASP A 61 -13.80 -1.95 -9.43
CA ASP A 61 -13.42 -3.11 -10.25
C ASP A 61 -12.32 -3.94 -9.58
N PHE A 62 -11.34 -3.29 -8.93
CA PHE A 62 -10.29 -3.98 -8.18
C PHE A 62 -10.83 -4.65 -6.92
N VAL A 63 -11.81 -4.03 -6.26
CA VAL A 63 -12.51 -4.64 -5.11
C VAL A 63 -13.26 -5.89 -5.54
N ALA A 64 -14.01 -5.82 -6.65
CA ALA A 64 -14.73 -6.97 -7.20
C ALA A 64 -13.76 -8.10 -7.61
N TYR A 65 -12.59 -7.75 -8.17
CA TYR A 65 -11.54 -8.71 -8.48
C TYR A 65 -10.97 -9.38 -7.22
N ALA A 66 -10.66 -8.61 -6.18
CA ALA A 66 -10.15 -9.13 -4.91
C ALA A 66 -11.17 -10.05 -4.20
N GLN A 67 -12.46 -9.73 -4.29
CA GLN A 67 -13.54 -10.59 -3.80
C GLN A 67 -13.55 -11.94 -4.52
N ARG A 68 -13.48 -11.94 -5.86
CA ARG A 68 -13.41 -13.17 -6.67
C ARG A 68 -12.20 -14.03 -6.33
N LEU A 69 -11.04 -13.42 -6.11
CA LEU A 69 -9.84 -14.13 -5.66
C LEU A 69 -10.03 -14.75 -4.27
N SER A 70 -10.75 -14.07 -3.37
CA SER A 70 -11.05 -14.58 -2.03
C SER A 70 -11.99 -15.79 -2.07
N ASP A 71 -12.97 -15.80 -2.98
CA ASP A 71 -13.92 -16.90 -3.14
C ASP A 71 -13.29 -18.15 -3.78
N GLY A 72 -12.26 -17.96 -4.61
CA GLY A 72 -11.57 -19.04 -5.33
C GLY A 72 -10.42 -19.71 -4.58
N CYS A 73 -10.07 -19.25 -3.36
CA CYS A 73 -8.90 -19.73 -2.64
C CYS A 73 -9.27 -20.86 -1.65
N PRO A 74 -8.89 -22.13 -1.90
CA PRO A 74 -9.26 -23.26 -1.05
C PRO A 74 -8.42 -23.23 0.24
N GLY A 75 -8.86 -22.46 1.24
CA GLY A 75 -8.13 -22.37 2.50
C GLY A 75 -8.66 -21.38 3.54
N ARG A 76 -9.52 -20.41 3.17
CA ARG A 76 -10.16 -19.55 4.18
C ARG A 76 -11.32 -20.30 4.82
N LYS A 77 -11.13 -20.77 6.06
CA LYS A 77 -12.27 -21.10 6.93
C LYS A 77 -13.17 -19.85 6.99
N PRO A 78 -14.48 -19.97 6.76
CA PRO A 78 -15.38 -18.83 6.91
C PRO A 78 -15.23 -18.30 8.33
N ARG A 79 -14.92 -17.01 8.47
CA ARG A 79 -15.08 -16.33 9.77
C ARG A 79 -16.58 -16.44 10.07
N LYS A 80 -16.94 -17.28 11.04
CA LYS A 80 -18.31 -17.34 11.56
C LYS A 80 -18.70 -15.93 12.01
N CYS A 81 -19.85 -15.47 11.52
CA CYS A 81 -20.57 -14.35 12.12
C CYS A 81 -20.86 -14.62 13.60
#